data_AF-A0A943JSA4-F1
#
_entry.id   AF-A0A943JSA4-F1
#
_cell.length_a   1.000
_cell.length_b   1.000
_cell.length_c   1.000
_cell.angle_alpha   90.00
_cell.angle_beta   90.00
_cell.angle_gamma   90.00
#
_symmetry.space_group_name_H-M   'P 1'
#
loop_
_entity.id
_entity.type
_entity.pdbx_description
1 polymer ?
#
loop_
_entity_poly.entity_id
_entity_poly.type
_entity_poly.pdbx_seq_one_letter_code
_entity_poly.pdbx_strand_id
1 'polypeptide(L)'
;MEINIVLIIVIAIIVGGIILYKFQQHENNFDIDDKMCFYYRFAGDIEWLKVQLEKYRFESLKYLFSCKTKEESDFYIAIGEIENEITVSFYATEFNYSKKNGVSLLIENLKLNEDQYEELIESMKDTYMEDRKKDHHLMEKSA
;
A
#
# COMPACT_ATOMS: atom_id res chain seq x y z
N MET A 1 46.36 -15.27 -19.48
CA MET A 1 44.95 -14.89 -19.66
C MET A 1 44.73 -13.67 -18.78
N GLU A 2 44.99 -12.49 -19.32
CA GLU A 2 44.87 -11.25 -18.56
C GLU A 2 43.39 -10.93 -18.46
N ILE A 3 42.81 -11.16 -17.29
CA ILE A 3 41.45 -10.75 -16.99
C ILE A 3 41.47 -9.22 -17.03
N ASN A 4 40.79 -8.64 -18.01
CA ASN A 4 40.80 -7.21 -18.26
C ASN A 4 40.05 -6.52 -17.11
N ILE A 5 40.80 -6.02 -16.12
CA ILE A 5 40.28 -5.44 -14.87
C ILE A 5 39.25 -4.34 -15.15
N VAL A 6 39.42 -3.61 -16.25
CA VAL A 6 38.47 -2.58 -16.72
C VAL A 6 37.09 -3.18 -17.01
N LEU A 7 37.02 -4.36 -17.62
CA LEU A 7 35.75 -5.04 -17.93
C LEU A 7 35.01 -5.45 -16.64
N ILE A 8 35.73 -5.91 -15.61
CA ILE A 8 35.14 -6.28 -14.32
C ILE A 8 34.54 -5.06 -13.62
N ILE A 9 35.23 -3.92 -13.65
CA ILE A 9 34.75 -2.68 -13.02
C ILE A 9 33.47 -2.19 -13.72
N VAL A 10 33.43 -2.24 -15.06
CA VAL A 10 32.24 -1.85 -15.82
C VAL A 10 31.03 -2.74 -15.49
N ILE A 11 31.23 -4.06 -15.39
CA ILE A 11 30.16 -4.99 -15.01
C ILE A 11 29.66 -4.71 -13.59
N ALA A 12 30.55 -4.44 -12.63
CA ALA A 12 30.17 -4.16 -11.25
C ALA A 12 29.32 -2.88 -11.13
N ILE A 13 29.62 -1.83 -11.91
CA ILE A 13 28.84 -0.59 -11.94
C ILE A 13 27.46 -0.82 -12.54
N ILE A 14 27.35 -1.58 -13.64
CA ILE A 14 26.07 -1.88 -14.28
C ILE A 14 25.19 -2.72 -13.34
N VAL A 15 25.74 -3.77 -12.74
CA VAL A 15 25.00 -4.63 -11.81
C VAL A 15 24.59 -3.86 -10.56
N GLY A 16 25.50 -3.07 -9.97
CA GLY A 16 25.19 -2.21 -8.82
C GLY A 16 24.10 -1.18 -9.14
N GLY A 17 24.17 -0.55 -10.31
CA GLY A 17 23.16 0.40 -10.80
C GLY A 17 21.79 -0.25 -11.01
N ILE A 18 21.74 -1.46 -11.58
CA ILE A 18 20.47 -2.21 -11.76
C ILE A 18 19.87 -2.59 -10.40
N ILE A 19 20.69 -3.03 -9.44
CA ILE A 19 20.22 -3.38 -8.09
C ILE A 19 19.67 -2.14 -7.38
N LEU A 20 20.41 -1.02 -7.40
CA LEU A 20 19.97 0.25 -6.81
C LEU A 20 18.71 0.80 -7.48
N TYR A 21 18.61 0.70 -8.81
CA TYR A 21 17.44 1.12 -9.56
C TYR A 21 16.20 0.25 -9.22
N LYS A 22 16.37 -1.07 -9.10
CA LYS A 22 15.28 -1.97 -8.64
C LYS A 22 14.85 -1.67 -7.21
N PHE A 23 15.79 -1.37 -6.31
CA PHE A 23 15.46 -0.94 -4.94
C PHE A 23 14.71 0.40 -4.91
N GLN A 24 15.12 1.37 -5.74
CA GLN A 24 14.41 2.65 -5.86
C GLN A 24 13.03 2.53 -6.49
N GLN A 25 12.82 1.59 -7.44
CA GLN A 25 11.48 1.29 -7.95
C GLN A 25 10.59 0.63 -6.88
N HIS A 26 11.14 -0.24 -6.02
CA HIS A 26 10.38 -0.84 -4.92
C HIS A 26 9.92 0.20 -3.88
N GLU A 27 10.62 1.33 -3.76
CA GLU A 27 10.23 2.44 -2.88
C GLU A 27 9.27 3.44 -3.55
N ASN A 28 9.23 3.50 -4.90
CA ASN A 28 8.49 4.54 -5.64
C ASN A 28 7.35 4.04 -6.54
N ASN A 29 7.20 2.74 -6.77
CA ASN A 29 6.05 2.17 -7.49
C ASN A 29 5.09 1.50 -6.50
N PHE A 30 4.55 2.30 -5.59
CA PHE A 30 3.28 1.98 -4.94
C PHE A 30 2.19 2.11 -5.99
N ASP A 31 1.84 1.00 -6.65
CA ASP A 31 0.78 0.94 -7.65
C ASP A 31 -0.60 0.98 -6.94
N ILE A 32 -0.86 2.12 -6.29
CA ILE A 32 -2.13 2.48 -5.66
C ILE A 32 -3.06 3.13 -6.69
N ASP A 33 -2.51 3.57 -7.83
CA ASP A 33 -3.24 4.39 -8.80
C ASP A 33 -4.43 3.64 -9.44
N ASP A 34 -4.44 2.31 -9.41
CA ASP A 34 -5.56 1.48 -9.88
C ASP A 34 -6.45 0.89 -8.75
N LYS A 35 -6.33 1.40 -7.52
CA LYS A 35 -7.04 0.85 -6.34
C LYS A 35 -8.17 1.75 -5.84
N MET A 36 -9.22 1.11 -5.35
CA MET A 36 -10.27 1.75 -4.56
C MET A 36 -9.76 1.98 -3.14
N CYS A 37 -9.64 3.24 -2.72
CA CYS A 37 -9.09 3.59 -1.41
C CYS A 37 -10.21 4.00 -0.45
N PHE A 38 -10.20 3.42 0.75
CA PHE A 38 -11.14 3.71 1.84
C PHE A 38 -10.37 4.28 3.03
N TYR A 39 -10.69 5.49 3.43
CA TYR A 39 -9.89 6.27 4.36
C TYR A 39 -10.51 6.29 5.75
N TYR A 40 -9.70 6.14 6.79
CA TYR A 40 -10.17 6.02 8.17
C TYR A 40 -9.26 6.78 9.14
N ARG A 41 -9.79 7.00 10.35
CA ARG A 41 -9.02 7.29 11.55
C ARG A 41 -8.89 6.05 12.39
N PHE A 42 -7.70 5.72 12.84
CA PHE A 42 -7.42 4.56 13.66
C PHE A 42 -7.14 4.98 15.10
N ALA A 43 -7.83 4.35 16.05
CA ALA A 43 -7.48 4.48 17.46
C ALA A 43 -7.07 3.13 18.04
N GLY A 44 -5.75 2.93 18.18
CA GLY A 44 -5.21 1.71 18.76
C GLY A 44 -3.72 1.57 18.54
N ASP A 45 -3.23 0.37 18.83
CA ASP A 45 -1.86 -0.05 18.57
C ASP A 45 -1.77 -0.61 17.15
N ILE A 46 -0.93 0.02 16.32
CA ILE A 46 -0.81 -0.33 14.90
C ILE A 46 -0.11 -1.68 14.69
N GLU A 47 0.84 -2.03 15.56
CA GLU A 47 1.53 -3.33 15.51
C GLU A 47 0.56 -4.45 15.90
N TRP A 48 -0.29 -4.20 16.90
CA TRP A 48 -1.35 -5.14 17.25
C TRP A 48 -2.35 -5.33 16.09
N LEU A 49 -2.77 -4.24 15.44
CA LEU A 49 -3.70 -4.31 14.31
C LEU A 49 -3.09 -5.10 13.16
N LYS A 50 -1.83 -4.84 12.82
CA LYS A 50 -1.11 -5.58 11.78
C LYS A 50 -1.15 -7.09 12.03
N VAL A 51 -0.86 -7.53 13.26
CA VAL A 51 -0.92 -8.96 13.64
C VAL A 51 -2.33 -9.55 13.51
N GLN A 52 -3.40 -8.78 13.74
CA GLN A 52 -4.76 -9.27 13.52
C GLN A 52 -5.08 -9.41 12.03
N LEU A 53 -4.68 -8.44 11.22
CA LEU A 53 -4.93 -8.42 9.78
C LEU A 53 -4.15 -9.53 9.05
N GLU A 54 -2.91 -9.80 9.43
CA GLU A 54 -2.13 -10.95 8.92
C GLU A 54 -2.78 -12.31 9.24
N LYS A 55 -3.68 -12.35 10.24
CA LYS A 55 -4.46 -13.52 10.64
C LYS A 55 -5.89 -13.51 10.10
N TYR A 56 -6.21 -12.60 9.18
CA TYR A 56 -7.54 -12.44 8.58
C TYR A 56 -8.64 -12.17 9.62
N ARG A 57 -8.32 -11.50 10.74
CA ARG A 57 -9.30 -11.16 11.78
C ARG A 57 -9.84 -9.76 11.55
N PHE A 58 -10.78 -9.62 10.64
CA PHE A 58 -11.30 -8.31 10.20
C PHE A 58 -12.21 -7.63 11.22
N GLU A 59 -12.72 -8.36 12.21
CA GLU A 59 -13.35 -7.82 13.43
C GLU A 59 -12.51 -6.73 14.13
N SER A 60 -11.18 -6.76 13.94
CA SER A 60 -10.26 -5.75 14.48
C SER A 60 -10.43 -4.37 13.82
N LEU A 61 -11.06 -4.28 12.65
CA LEU A 61 -11.39 -3.03 11.98
C LEU A 61 -12.46 -2.21 12.71
N LYS A 62 -13.10 -2.73 13.77
CA LYS A 62 -14.00 -1.97 14.65
C LYS A 62 -13.35 -0.71 15.26
N TYR A 63 -12.02 -0.69 15.35
CA TYR A 63 -11.22 0.45 15.83
C TYR A 63 -10.94 1.52 14.77
N LEU A 64 -11.39 1.30 13.53
CA LEU A 64 -11.43 2.32 12.50
C LEU A 64 -12.67 3.19 12.64
N PHE A 65 -12.48 4.50 12.52
CA PHE A 65 -13.52 5.52 12.54
C PHE A 65 -13.59 6.17 11.16
N SER A 66 -14.81 6.40 10.69
CA SER A 66 -15.04 7.07 9.42
C SER A 66 -14.49 8.50 9.45
N CYS A 67 -13.95 8.96 8.33
CA CYS A 67 -13.57 10.34 8.12
C CYS A 67 -14.35 10.96 6.96
N LYS A 68 -14.39 12.29 6.89
CA LYS A 68 -15.09 13.01 5.81
C LYS A 68 -14.17 13.35 4.65
N THR A 69 -12.87 13.44 4.91
CA THR A 69 -11.86 13.75 3.90
C THR A 69 -10.61 12.91 4.11
N LYS A 70 -9.78 12.83 3.06
CA LYS A 70 -8.48 12.14 3.08
C LYS A 70 -7.49 12.76 4.07
N GLU A 71 -7.53 14.07 4.24
CA GLU A 71 -6.61 14.82 5.12
C GLU A 71 -6.85 14.53 6.61
N GLU A 72 -8.06 14.09 6.97
CA GLU A 72 -8.41 13.65 8.31
C GLU A 72 -7.97 12.21 8.61
N SER A 73 -7.55 11.47 7.59
CA SER A 73 -7.24 10.04 7.71
C SER A 73 -5.81 9.80 8.17
N ASP A 74 -5.66 8.78 9.01
CA ASP A 74 -4.36 8.25 9.42
C ASP A 74 -4.22 6.75 9.08
N PHE A 75 -5.22 6.20 8.42
CA PHE A 75 -5.25 4.82 7.95
C PHE A 75 -6.04 4.72 6.65
N TYR A 76 -5.63 3.86 5.73
CA TYR A 76 -6.48 3.53 4.59
C TYR A 76 -6.32 2.10 4.11
N ILE A 77 -7.41 1.59 3.56
CA ILE A 77 -7.51 0.26 2.94
C ILE A 77 -7.60 0.48 1.44
N ALA A 78 -6.70 -0.14 0.68
CA ALA A 78 -6.72 -0.10 -0.78
C ALA A 78 -7.10 -1.48 -1.32
N ILE A 79 -8.23 -1.56 -2.02
CA ILE A 79 -8.74 -2.77 -2.64
C ILE A 79 -8.47 -2.68 -4.14
N GLY A 80 -7.85 -3.71 -4.71
CA GLY A 80 -7.54 -3.80 -6.13
C GLY A 80 -7.53 -5.23 -6.62
N GLU A 81 -7.08 -5.41 -7.86
CA GLU A 81 -7.00 -6.70 -8.54
C GLU A 81 -5.60 -6.90 -9.12
N ILE A 82 -4.97 -8.03 -8.82
CA ILE A 82 -3.66 -8.42 -9.36
C ILE A 82 -3.81 -9.84 -9.91
N GLU A 83 -3.46 -10.04 -11.18
CA GLU A 83 -3.51 -11.37 -11.83
C GLU A 83 -4.89 -12.07 -11.71
N ASN A 84 -5.99 -11.30 -11.78
CA ASN A 84 -7.38 -11.74 -11.58
C ASN A 84 -7.74 -12.17 -10.14
N GLU A 85 -6.93 -11.80 -9.15
CA GLU A 85 -7.21 -12.03 -7.74
C GLU A 85 -7.48 -10.71 -7.02
N ILE A 86 -8.49 -10.69 -6.15
CA ILE A 86 -8.76 -9.55 -5.29
C ILE A 86 -7.64 -9.45 -4.25
N THR A 87 -7.02 -8.27 -4.19
CA THR A 87 -5.95 -7.99 -3.24
C THR A 87 -6.28 -6.75 -2.43
N VAL A 88 -5.87 -6.80 -1.15
CA VAL A 88 -6.13 -5.73 -0.21
C VAL A 88 -4.82 -5.30 0.43
N SER A 89 -4.55 -4.00 0.41
CA SER A 89 -3.37 -3.40 1.03
C SER A 89 -3.80 -2.48 2.16
N PHE A 90 -3.07 -2.50 3.26
CA PHE A 90 -3.37 -1.71 4.46
C PHE A 90 -2.23 -0.74 4.73
N TYR A 91 -2.60 0.50 5.03
CA TYR A 91 -1.65 1.59 5.22
C TYR A 91 -2.00 2.40 6.46
N ALA A 92 -0.98 2.88 7.16
CA ALA A 92 -1.13 3.89 8.19
C ALA A 92 -0.25 5.09 7.88
N THR A 93 -0.68 6.30 8.23
CA THR A 93 0.20 7.46 8.21
C THR A 93 0.98 7.50 9.51
N GLU A 94 2.25 7.91 9.46
CA GLU A 94 3.11 8.06 10.62
C GLU A 94 2.68 9.28 11.47
N PHE A 95 1.49 9.26 12.06
CA PHE A 95 1.16 10.23 13.09
C PHE A 95 1.86 9.94 14.43
N ASN A 96 2.51 8.77 14.55
CA ASN A 96 3.03 8.24 15.82
C ASN A 96 4.57 8.15 15.96
N TYR A 97 5.37 8.48 14.93
CA TYR A 97 6.84 8.26 14.96
C TYR A 97 7.70 9.51 14.72
N SER A 98 7.23 10.70 15.10
CA SER A 98 7.99 11.96 15.08
C SER A 98 8.31 12.55 13.68
N LYS A 99 7.82 11.95 12.59
CA LYS A 99 7.92 12.51 11.24
C LYS A 99 6.54 12.83 10.68
N LYS A 100 6.25 14.12 10.52
CA LYS A 100 5.07 14.56 9.77
C LYS A 100 5.24 14.16 8.29
N ASN A 101 4.26 13.43 7.75
CA ASN A 101 3.93 13.24 6.33
C ASN A 101 4.37 11.92 5.65
N GLY A 102 4.78 10.88 6.39
CA GLY A 102 5.04 9.55 5.81
C GLY A 102 3.80 8.64 5.81
N VAL A 103 3.52 7.95 4.71
CA VAL A 103 2.59 6.80 4.69
C VAL A 103 3.43 5.54 4.85
N SER A 104 3.15 4.76 5.88
CA SER A 104 3.73 3.43 6.10
C SER A 104 2.77 2.35 5.60
N LEU A 105 3.25 1.54 4.67
CA LEU A 105 2.59 0.30 4.30
C LEU A 105 2.66 -0.69 5.48
N LEU A 106 1.52 -1.25 5.87
CA LEU A 106 1.42 -2.26 6.92
C LEU A 106 1.43 -3.67 6.35
N ILE A 107 0.59 -3.90 5.35
CA ILE A 107 0.43 -5.18 4.65
C ILE A 107 0.18 -4.87 3.18
N GLU A 108 0.97 -5.49 2.31
CA GLU A 108 0.86 -5.33 0.87
C GLU A 108 0.08 -6.50 0.25
N ASN A 109 -0.82 -6.18 -0.68
CA ASN A 109 -1.45 -7.13 -1.59
C ASN A 109 -1.90 -8.45 -0.94
N LEU A 110 -2.55 -8.35 0.24
CA LEU A 110 -3.13 -9.49 0.93
C LEU A 110 -4.19 -10.12 0.02
N LYS A 111 -3.92 -11.33 -0.45
CA LYS A 111 -4.83 -12.12 -1.26
C LYS A 111 -5.96 -12.63 -0.39
N LEU A 112 -7.20 -12.38 -0.81
CA LEU A 112 -8.40 -12.83 -0.12
C LEU A 112 -9.14 -13.85 -0.99
N ASN A 113 -9.67 -14.90 -0.37
CA ASN A 113 -10.72 -15.70 -0.99
C ASN A 113 -12.09 -14.99 -0.86
N GLU A 114 -13.13 -15.58 -1.43
CA GLU A 114 -14.49 -15.02 -1.45
C GLU A 114 -15.04 -14.77 -0.03
N ASP A 115 -15.00 -15.77 0.86
CA ASP A 115 -15.47 -15.66 2.24
C ASP A 115 -14.71 -14.56 3.03
N GLN A 116 -13.39 -14.48 2.86
CA GLN A 116 -12.55 -13.48 3.51
C GLN A 116 -12.81 -12.07 2.99
N TYR A 117 -13.12 -11.95 1.70
CA TYR A 117 -13.50 -10.67 1.12
C TYR A 117 -14.85 -10.20 1.66
N GLU A 118 -15.85 -11.09 1.74
CA GLU A 118 -17.14 -10.77 2.36
C GLU A 118 -16.97 -10.32 3.82
N GLU A 119 -16.19 -11.06 4.63
CA GLU A 119 -15.93 -10.69 6.03
C GLU A 119 -15.22 -9.32 6.16
N LEU A 120 -14.28 -9.03 5.27
CA LEU A 120 -13.63 -7.72 5.21
C LEU A 120 -14.67 -6.61 4.96
N ILE A 121 -15.50 -6.77 3.93
CA ILE A 121 -16.49 -5.76 3.55
C ILE A 121 -17.52 -5.55 4.66
N GLU A 122 -17.99 -6.63 5.31
CA GLU A 122 -18.90 -6.54 6.46
C GLU A 122 -18.28 -5.84 7.67
N SER A 123 -16.96 -5.96 7.85
CA SER A 123 -16.21 -5.32 8.94
C SER A 123 -15.90 -3.85 8.68
N MET A 124 -15.98 -3.41 7.42
CA MET A 124 -15.71 -2.03 7.02
C MET A 124 -16.90 -1.12 7.32
N LYS A 125 -16.60 0.10 7.79
CA LYS A 125 -17.60 1.16 7.96
C LYS A 125 -17.60 2.06 6.73
N ASP A 126 -18.77 2.61 6.41
CA ASP A 126 -18.89 3.70 5.43
C ASP A 126 -17.97 4.86 5.80
N THR A 127 -17.19 5.34 4.83
CA THR A 127 -16.19 6.39 5.05
C THR A 127 -15.87 7.13 3.75
N TYR A 128 -14.99 8.13 3.81
CA TYR A 128 -14.46 8.78 2.61
C TYR A 128 -13.72 7.78 1.72
N MET A 129 -14.03 7.80 0.43
CA MET A 129 -13.56 6.82 -0.55
C MET A 129 -13.11 7.53 -1.82
N GLU A 130 -12.02 7.06 -2.42
CA GLU A 130 -11.43 7.59 -3.65
C GLU A 130 -11.22 6.43 -4.64
N ASP A 131 -11.79 6.58 -5.84
CA ASP A 131 -11.54 5.66 -6.96
C ASP A 131 -10.38 6.22 -7.79
N ARG A 132 -9.15 5.84 -7.41
CA ARG A 132 -7.95 6.43 -8.03
C ARG A 132 -7.74 5.98 -9.48
N LYS A 133 -8.32 4.85 -9.87
CA LYS A 133 -8.29 4.34 -11.25
C LYS A 133 -8.91 5.35 -12.23
N LYS A 134 -9.95 6.05 -11.78
CA LYS A 134 -10.64 7.07 -12.58
C LYS A 134 -9.89 8.39 -12.60
N ASP A 135 -9.22 8.74 -11.52
CA ASP A 135 -8.50 10.02 -11.39
C ASP A 135 -7.19 10.02 -12.19
N HIS A 136 -6.45 8.89 -12.24
CA HIS A 136 -5.28 8.76 -13.11
C HIS A 136 -5.63 8.96 -14.60
N HIS A 137 -6.75 8.40 -15.05
CA HIS A 137 -7.20 8.53 -16.44
C HIS A 137 -7.61 9.97 -16.83
N LEU A 138 -8.03 10.80 -15.88
CA LEU A 138 -8.35 12.22 -16.10
C LEU A 138 -7.09 13.08 -16.23
N MET A 139 -6.01 12.73 -15.53
CA MET A 139 -4.72 13.44 -15.62
C MET A 139 -4.01 13.16 -16.95
N GLU A 140 -4.05 11.92 -17.45
CA GLU A 140 -3.47 11.56 -18.75
C GLU A 140 -4.19 12.20 -19.95
N LYS A 141 -5.50 12.46 -19.85
CA LYS A 141 -6.27 13.12 -20.92
C LYS A 141 -6.07 14.64 -20.98
N SER A 142 -5.43 15.23 -19.97
CA SER A 142 -5.24 16.67 -19.84
C SER A 142 -3.79 17.12 -20.12
N ALA A 143 -2.90 16.19 -20.51
CA ALA A 143 -1.52 16.44 -20.94
C ALA A 143 -1.39 16.35 -22.47
#